data_AF-A0A536XBX1-F1
#
_entry.id   AF-A0A536XBX1-F1
#
_cell.length_a   1.000
_cell.length_b   1.000
_cell.length_c   1.000
_cell.angle_alpha   90.00
_cell.angle_beta   90.00
_cell.angle_gamma   90.00
#
_symmetry.space_group_name_H-M   'P 1'
#
loop_
_entity.id
_entity.type
_entity.pdbx_description
1 polymer ?
#
loop_
_entity_poly.entity_id
_entity_poly.type
_entity_poly.pdbx_seq_one_letter_code
_entity_poly.pdbx_strand_id
1 'polypeptide(L)' 'MNIHLAGSRPTRRAPTEYFTGTVLQDPIIMAEAPARLNSSRVSFEPGARTAWHSHPLGQTLYVISGIGRVQAKGGPIREI' A
#
# COMPACT_ATOMS: atom_id res chain seq x y z
N MET A 1 -13.33 1.87 22.01
CA MET A 1 -12.10 1.16 21.59
C MET A 1 -12.50 0.19 20.50
N ASN A 2 -11.91 0.31 19.32
CA ASN A 2 -12.23 -0.59 18.19
C ASN A 2 -11.08 -1.57 18.03
N ILE A 3 -11.38 -2.87 18.10
CA ILE A 3 -10.40 -3.94 17.94
C ILE A 3 -10.77 -4.71 16.67
N HIS A 4 -9.84 -4.77 15.72
CA HIS A 4 -9.95 -5.66 14.57
C HIS A 4 -9.11 -6.90 14.84
N LEU A 5 -9.76 -8.03 15.06
CA LEU A 5 -9.08 -9.31 15.24
C LEU A 5 -8.32 -9.70 13.98
N ALA A 6 -7.23 -10.46 14.14
CA ALA A 6 -6.50 -11.01 13.02
C ALA A 6 -7.43 -11.84 12.13
N GLY A 7 -7.41 -11.57 10.82
CA GLY A 7 -8.25 -12.27 9.83
C GLY A 7 -9.71 -11.81 9.77
N SER A 8 -10.19 -10.89 10.63
CA SER A 8 -11.59 -10.43 10.59
C SER A 8 -11.91 -9.50 9.42
N ARG A 9 -10.88 -9.00 8.73
CA ARG A 9 -11.01 -8.10 7.58
C ARG A 9 -10.43 -8.81 6.36
N PRO A 10 -11.21 -8.95 5.26
CA PRO A 10 -10.77 -9.72 4.12
C PRO A 10 -9.65 -9.00 3.37
N THR A 11 -8.66 -9.78 2.93
CA THR A 11 -7.69 -9.37 1.92
C THR A 11 -8.42 -9.08 0.60
N ARG A 12 -8.04 -8.00 -0.07
CA ARG A 12 -8.63 -7.59 -1.35
C ARG A 12 -7.58 -7.59 -2.44
N ARG A 13 -7.97 -7.96 -3.67
CA ARG A 13 -7.14 -7.68 -4.85
C ARG A 13 -7.21 -6.20 -5.18
N ALA A 14 -6.05 -5.60 -5.45
CA ALA A 14 -5.99 -4.20 -5.83
C ALA A 14 -6.55 -3.97 -7.25
N PRO A 15 -7.18 -2.82 -7.54
CA PRO A 15 -7.76 -2.54 -8.86
C PRO A 15 -6.70 -2.53 -9.96
N THR A 16 -6.97 -3.18 -11.09
CA THR A 16 -6.03 -3.28 -12.22
C THR A 16 -5.75 -1.93 -12.89
N GLU A 17 -6.58 -0.92 -12.67
CA GLU A 17 -6.36 0.45 -13.14
C GLU A 17 -5.16 1.13 -12.45
N TYR A 18 -4.89 0.79 -11.19
CA TYR A 18 -3.84 1.42 -10.39
C TYR A 18 -2.60 0.54 -10.20
N PHE A 19 -2.64 -0.72 -10.67
CA PHE A 19 -1.60 -1.69 -10.41
C PHE A 19 -1.35 -2.58 -11.64
N THR A 20 -0.08 -2.87 -11.90
CA THR A 20 0.31 -3.96 -12.80
C THR A 20 0.68 -5.20 -11.99
N GLY A 21 0.26 -6.38 -12.43
CA GLY A 21 0.53 -7.65 -11.75
C GLY A 21 -0.46 -7.93 -10.61
N THR A 22 -0.17 -8.95 -9.80
CA THR A 22 -1.00 -9.29 -8.64
C THR A 22 -0.56 -8.50 -7.42
N VAL A 23 -1.49 -7.73 -6.86
CA VAL A 23 -1.30 -6.95 -5.64
C VAL A 23 -2.46 -7.22 -4.68
N LEU A 24 -2.12 -7.53 -3.44
CA LEU A 24 -3.07 -7.79 -2.36
C LEU A 24 -3.03 -6.64 -1.35
N GLN A 25 -4.19 -6.28 -0.82
CA GLN A 25 -4.36 -5.21 0.17
C GLN A 25 -5.11 -5.71 1.40
N ASP A 26 -4.49 -5.53 2.57
CA ASP A 26 -5.08 -5.78 3.87
C ASP A 26 -5.28 -4.46 4.61
N PRO A 27 -6.52 -4.05 4.91
CA PRO A 27 -6.76 -2.75 5.52
C PRO A 27 -6.33 -2.73 7.00
N ILE A 28 -5.59 -1.70 7.40
CA ILE A 28 -5.15 -1.50 8.80
C ILE A 28 -6.03 -0.47 9.48
N ILE A 29 -6.08 0.76 8.96
CA ILE A 29 -6.92 1.84 9.50
C ILE A 29 -7.52 2.66 8.37
N MET A 30 -8.79 3.00 8.54
CA MET A 30 -9.45 4.07 7.79
C MET A 30 -10.05 4.99 8.85
N ALA A 31 -9.40 6.13 9.09
CA ALA A 31 -9.81 7.01 10.17
C ALA A 31 -11.13 7.72 9.84
N GLU A 32 -11.97 7.88 10.85
CA GLU A 32 -13.16 8.71 10.75
C GLU A 32 -12.80 10.20 10.84
N ALA A 33 -13.64 11.05 10.24
CA ALA A 33 -13.46 12.50 10.34
C ALA A 33 -13.43 12.94 11.83
N PRO A 34 -12.56 13.90 12.20
CA PRO A 34 -11.74 14.76 11.34
C PRO A 34 -10.35 14.19 11.00
N ALA A 35 -9.99 13.00 11.49
CA ALA A 35 -8.73 12.37 11.17
C ALA A 35 -8.71 11.93 9.69
N ARG A 36 -7.52 11.95 9.08
CA ARG A 36 -7.34 11.66 7.63
C ARG A 36 -6.38 10.50 7.35
N LEU A 37 -5.96 9.79 8.40
CA LEU A 37 -5.02 8.69 8.27
C LEU A 37 -5.71 7.47 7.66
N ASN A 38 -5.15 7.01 6.54
CA ASN A 38 -5.48 5.72 5.95
C ASN A 38 -4.19 4.91 5.86
N SER A 39 -4.24 3.65 6.30
CA SER A 39 -3.13 2.72 6.14
C SER A 39 -3.64 1.33 5.78
N SER A 40 -2.92 0.68 4.89
CA SER A 40 -3.15 -0.71 4.48
C SER A 40 -1.79 -1.38 4.32
N ARG A 41 -1.71 -2.67 4.67
CA ARG A 41 -0.60 -3.50 4.25
C ARG A 41 -0.83 -3.90 2.80
N VAL A 42 0.19 -3.76 1.97
CA VAL A 42 0.14 -4.09 0.55
C VAL A 42 1.21 -5.12 0.26
N SER A 43 0.83 -6.21 -0.41
CA SER A 43 1.75 -7.28 -0.81
C SER A 43 1.80 -7.33 -2.34
N PHE A 44 3.00 -7.31 -2.89
CA PHE A 44 3.26 -7.33 -4.33
C PHE A 44 3.86 -8.68 -4.70
N GLU A 45 3.25 -9.39 -5.65
CA GLU A 45 3.91 -10.52 -6.29
C GLU A 45 5.13 -10.04 -7.11
N PRO A 46 6.10 -10.91 -7.43
CA PRO A 46 7.26 -10.55 -8.23
C PRO A 46 6.87 -9.80 -9.52
N GLY A 47 7.43 -8.60 -9.70
CA GLY A 47 7.18 -7.73 -10.86
C GLY A 47 5.88 -6.91 -10.81
N ALA A 48 5.05 -7.09 -9.77
CA ALA A 48 3.89 -6.24 -9.53
C ALA A 48 4.29 -4.87 -8.99
N ARG A 49 3.56 -3.81 -9.37
CA ARG A 49 3.83 -2.43 -8.95
C ARG A 49 2.61 -1.53 -9.09
N THR A 50 2.64 -0.40 -8.40
CA THR A 50 1.68 0.70 -8.60
C THR A 50 1.89 1.36 -9.96
N ALA A 51 0.83 1.93 -10.52
CA ALA A 51 0.94 3.00 -11.51
C ALA A 51 1.62 4.25 -10.89
N TRP A 52 2.10 5.15 -11.74
CA TRP A 52 2.59 6.45 -11.27
C TRP A 52 1.46 7.23 -10.59
N HIS A 53 1.72 7.74 -9.40
CA HIS A 53 0.74 8.49 -8.61
C HIS A 53 1.44 9.47 -7.67
N SER A 54 0.65 10.31 -7.00
CA SER A 54 1.12 11.23 -5.96
C SER A 54 0.11 11.26 -4.81
N HIS A 55 0.60 11.64 -3.62
CA HIS A 55 -0.24 11.87 -2.44
C HIS A 55 -0.10 13.33 -2.01
N PRO A 56 -1.21 14.08 -1.83
CA PRO A 56 -1.16 15.52 -1.54
C PRO A 56 -0.51 15.85 -0.20
N LEU A 57 -0.50 14.90 0.75
CA LEU A 57 0.10 15.03 2.08
C LEU A 57 1.31 14.12 2.26
N GLY A 58 1.88 13.60 1.16
CA GLY A 58 2.94 12.60 1.20
C GLY A 58 2.45 11.19 1.55
N GLN A 59 3.40 10.26 1.58
CA GLN A 59 3.18 8.86 1.91
C GLN A 59 4.40 8.33 2.65
N THR A 60 4.17 7.49 3.66
CA THR A 60 5.22 6.73 4.35
C THR A 60 5.05 5.25 4.04
N LEU A 61 6.15 4.59 3.69
CA LEU A 61 6.22 3.14 3.51
C LEU A 61 7.00 2.53 4.66
N TYR A 62 6.48 1.45 5.24
CA TYR A 62 7.19 0.62 6.21
C TYR A 62 7.26 -0.80 5.67
N VAL A 63 8.46 -1.22 5.25
CA VAL A 63 8.68 -2.54 4.65
C VAL A 63 8.68 -3.59 5.74
N ILE A 64 7.73 -4.52 5.67
CA ILE A 64 7.55 -5.58 6.66
C ILE A 64 8.34 -6.84 6.26
N SER A 65 8.37 -7.17 4.96
CA SER A 65 8.94 -8.41 4.46
C SER A 65 9.24 -8.35 2.96
N GLY A 66 10.26 -9.07 2.52
CA GLY A 66 10.64 -9.16 1.11
C GLY A 66 11.59 -8.04 0.69
N ILE A 67 11.78 -7.92 -0.62
CA ILE A 67 12.60 -6.89 -1.26
C ILE A 67 11.79 -6.29 -2.40
N GLY A 68 11.75 -4.96 -2.48
CA GLY A 68 11.00 -4.20 -3.47
C GLY A 68 11.84 -3.11 -4.13
N ARG A 69 11.19 -2.34 -5.00
CA ARG A 69 11.78 -1.17 -5.66
C ARG A 69 10.85 0.01 -5.56
N VAL A 70 11.40 1.20 -5.30
CA VAL A 70 10.68 2.47 -5.34
C VAL A 70 11.40 3.48 -6.20
N GLN A 71 10.63 4.40 -6.79
CA GLN A 71 11.18 5.45 -7.62
C GLN A 71 10.30 6.70 -7.51
N ALA A 72 10.93 7.85 -7.29
CA ALA A 72 10.32 9.15 -7.54
C ALA A 72 10.55 9.55 -9.00
N LYS A 73 9.59 10.24 -9.63
CA LYS A 73 9.70 10.64 -11.04
C LYS A 73 11.01 11.40 -11.30
N GLY A 74 11.82 10.91 -12.24
CA GLY A 74 13.12 11.48 -12.59
C GLY A 74 14.27 11.15 -11.61
N GLY A 75 13.98 10.50 -10.49
CA GLY A 75 14.98 10.03 -9.54
C GLY A 75 15.48 8.60 -9.81
N PRO A 76 16.52 8.16 -9.09
CA PRO A 76 17.01 6.78 -9.19
C PRO A 76 16.00 5.79 -8.61
N ILE A 77 16.02 4.57 -9.14
CA ILE A 77 15.35 3.43 -8.52
C ILE A 77 16.14 3.04 -7.27
N ARG A 78 15.44 2.79 -6.16
CA ARG A 78 16.00 2.32 -4.89
C ARG A 78 15.42 0.97 -4.52
N GLU A 79 16.25 0.07 -4.05
CA GLU A 79 15.81 -1.16 -3.39
C GLU A 79 15.35 -0.84 -1.97
N ILE A 80 14.27 -1.47 -1.53
CA ILE A 80 13.68 -1.32 -0.18
C ILE A 80 13.26 -2.67 0.40
#